data_AF-A0A2M8P7F7-F1
#
_entry.id   AF-A0A2M8P7F7-F1
#
_cell.length_a   1.000
_cell.length_b   1.000
_cell.length_c   1.000
_cell.angle_alpha   90.00
_cell.angle_beta   90.00
_cell.angle_gamma   90.00
#
_symmetry.space_group_name_H-M   'P 1'
#
loop_
_entity.id
_entity.type
_entity.pdbx_description
1 polymer ?
#
loop_
_entity_poly.entity_id
_entity_poly.type
_entity_poly.pdbx_seq_one_letter_code
_entity_poly.pdbx_strand_id
1 'polypeptide(L)'
;HGVNCTGSCSWKIYVKNGLITWETQQTDYPRTRPDLPNHEPRGCPRGASYSWYVYSANRVKYPKVRKPLLKLWRDLRRSKDPVAAWEAIVEDPAHTKAYKSKRGLGGFVRSSWDEVNEIIAAANVYTAKQYGPDRIIGFSPIPAMS
;
A
#
# COMPACT_ATOMS: atom_id res chain seq x y z
N HIS A 1 11.32 12.12 0.31
CA HIS A 1 10.90 10.87 -0.37
C HIS A 1 10.94 9.73 0.64
N GLY A 2 9.78 9.13 0.97
CA GLY A 2 9.66 8.02 1.93
C GLY A 2 10.21 6.69 1.43
N VAL A 3 11.52 6.61 1.20
CA VAL A 3 12.21 5.42 0.66
C VAL A 3 13.50 5.18 1.44
N ASN A 4 13.84 3.91 1.70
CA ASN A 4 15.05 3.52 2.42
C ASN A 4 16.33 3.79 1.61
N CYS A 5 16.78 5.05 1.59
CA CYS A 5 17.93 5.48 0.81
C CYS A 5 18.96 6.29 1.60
N THR A 6 18.77 6.43 2.92
CA THR A 6 19.53 7.28 3.86
C THR A 6 19.58 8.78 3.54
N GLY A 7 19.08 9.18 2.37
CA GLY A 7 19.22 10.54 1.86
C GLY A 7 18.48 11.59 2.69
N SER A 8 17.25 11.34 3.15
CA SER A 8 16.42 12.34 3.86
C SER A 8 16.49 13.74 3.21
N CYS A 9 16.45 13.77 1.88
CA CYS A 9 16.59 15.00 1.12
C CYS A 9 15.22 15.69 1.03
N SER A 10 15.17 16.97 1.39
CA SER A 10 14.02 17.85 1.20
C SER A 10 13.95 18.35 -0.25
N TRP A 11 12.74 18.47 -0.80
CA TRP A 11 12.47 18.84 -2.20
C TRP A 11 11.38 19.91 -2.28
N LYS A 12 11.52 20.81 -3.26
CA LYS A 12 10.46 21.71 -3.73
C LYS A 12 9.60 20.93 -4.71
N ILE A 13 8.32 20.80 -4.41
CA ILE A 13 7.34 20.14 -5.29
C ILE A 13 6.62 21.21 -6.09
N TYR A 14 6.72 21.13 -7.42
CA TYR A 14 6.11 22.11 -8.31
C TYR A 14 4.71 21.66 -8.71
N VAL A 15 3.73 22.52 -8.46
CA VAL A 15 2.34 22.35 -8.89
C VAL A 15 2.07 23.34 -10.01
N LYS A 16 1.65 22.84 -11.17
CA LYS A 16 1.24 23.64 -12.32
C LYS A 16 -0.08 23.12 -12.85
N ASN A 17 -1.03 24.01 -13.12
CA ASN A 17 -2.40 23.67 -13.52
C ASN A 17 -3.10 22.71 -12.53
N GLY A 18 -2.82 22.84 -11.22
CA GLY A 18 -3.38 21.97 -10.18
C GLY A 18 -2.80 20.55 -10.15
N LEU A 19 -1.74 20.27 -10.91
CA LEU A 19 -1.09 18.96 -10.98
C LEU A 19 0.37 19.06 -10.53
N ILE A 20 0.87 18.02 -9.86
CA ILE A 20 2.31 17.88 -9.58
C ILE A 20 3.02 17.63 -10.91
N THR A 21 4.01 18.45 -11.25
CA THR A 21 4.70 18.35 -12.55
C THR A 21 6.15 17.90 -12.45
N TRP A 22 6.93 18.45 -11.52
CA TRP A 22 8.32 18.06 -11.29
C TRP A 22 8.77 18.49 -9.89
N GLU A 23 10.02 18.18 -9.55
CA GLU A 23 10.64 18.54 -8.29
C GLU A 23 12.07 19.04 -8.50
N THR A 24 12.53 19.93 -7.63
CA THR A 24 13.96 20.27 -7.48
C THR A 24 14.32 20.21 -6.01
N GLN A 25 15.60 20.05 -5.70
CA GLN A 25 16.04 20.02 -4.31
C GLN A 25 15.74 21.33 -3.58
N GLN A 26 15.47 21.23 -2.28
CA GLN A 26 15.58 22.37 -1.36
C GLN A 26 17.06 22.68 -1.08
N THR A 27 17.34 23.93 -0.75
CA THR A 27 18.70 24.41 -0.43
C THR A 27 18.74 25.20 0.88
N ASP A 28 17.67 25.14 1.66
CA ASP A 28 17.43 25.93 2.88
C ASP A 28 17.73 25.14 4.18
N TYR A 29 18.53 24.07 4.09
CA TYR A 29 19.01 23.38 5.29
C TYR A 29 19.75 24.37 6.21
N PRO A 30 19.62 24.24 7.55
CA PRO A 30 20.46 24.99 8.48
C PRO A 30 21.93 24.87 8.09
N ARG A 31 22.60 26.01 7.96
CA ARG A 31 24.01 26.07 7.55
C ARG A 31 24.89 25.32 8.55
N THR A 32 25.93 24.68 8.03
CA THR A 32 26.99 24.13 8.86
C THR A 32 27.89 25.25 9.40
N ARG A 33 28.91 24.89 10.18
CA ARG A 33 29.90 25.85 10.68
C ARG A 33 30.67 26.49 9.51
N PRO A 34 31.24 27.71 9.67
CA PRO A 34 31.93 28.39 8.57
C PRO A 34 33.08 27.63 7.91
N ASP A 35 33.71 26.71 8.64
CA ASP A 35 34.81 25.85 8.21
C ASP A 35 34.37 24.54 7.53
N LEU A 36 33.06 24.29 7.43
CA LEU A 36 32.48 23.09 6.83
C LEU A 36 31.63 23.45 5.60
N PRO A 37 31.57 22.57 4.58
CA PRO A 37 30.62 22.74 3.49
C PRO A 37 29.18 22.56 4.00
N ASN A 38 28.23 23.25 3.35
CA ASN A 38 26.81 23.04 3.61
C ASN A 38 26.33 21.74 2.95
N HIS A 39 25.18 21.24 3.39
CA HIS A 39 24.58 20.00 2.87
C HIS A 39 23.85 20.18 1.53
N GLU A 40 23.45 21.40 1.20
CA GLU A 40 22.71 21.69 -0.02
C GLU A 40 23.52 21.33 -1.27
N PRO A 41 22.86 20.85 -2.35
CA PRO A 41 21.41 20.62 -2.49
C PRO A 41 20.94 19.22 -2.04
N ARG A 42 21.85 18.31 -1.65
CA ARG A 42 21.56 16.85 -1.56
C ARG A 42 20.89 16.33 -2.85
N GLY A 43 19.95 15.39 -2.71
CA GLY A 43 19.19 14.81 -3.83
C GLY A 43 19.93 13.71 -4.59
N CYS A 44 19.21 13.01 -5.47
CA CYS A 44 19.76 11.95 -6.31
C CYS A 44 18.84 11.77 -7.54
N PRO A 45 19.30 11.11 -8.62
CA PRO A 45 18.49 10.95 -9.83
C PRO A 45 17.20 10.15 -9.61
N ARG A 46 17.17 9.26 -8.61
CA ARG A 46 15.97 8.50 -8.23
C ARG A 46 14.91 9.39 -7.56
N GLY A 47 15.36 10.37 -6.77
CA GLY A 47 14.49 11.37 -6.16
C GLY A 47 13.93 12.36 -7.18
N ALA A 48 14.72 12.72 -8.20
CA ALA A 48 14.30 13.66 -9.25
C ALA A 48 13.30 13.08 -10.26
N SER A 49 13.04 11.77 -10.22
CA SER A 49 12.11 11.09 -11.11
C SER A 49 10.81 10.67 -10.41
N TYR A 50 10.55 11.12 -9.17
CA TYR A 50 9.46 10.61 -8.36
C TYR A 50 8.10 11.13 -8.81
N SER A 51 8.02 12.37 -9.32
CA SER A 51 6.80 12.94 -9.91
C SER A 51 6.18 12.06 -10.99
N TRP A 52 6.99 11.26 -11.71
CA TRP A 52 6.50 10.31 -12.71
C TRP A 52 5.40 9.40 -12.17
N TYR A 53 5.54 8.91 -10.93
CA TYR A 53 4.61 7.93 -10.35
C TYR A 53 3.20 8.48 -10.10
N VAL A 54 3.02 9.80 -9.98
CA VAL A 54 1.76 10.39 -9.54
C VAL A 54 0.64 10.06 -10.53
N TYR A 55 0.92 10.14 -11.83
CA TYR A 55 -0.07 9.93 -12.90
C TYR A 55 0.33 8.85 -13.92
N SER A 56 1.44 8.12 -13.71
CA SER A 56 1.88 7.08 -14.65
C SER A 56 0.88 5.94 -14.81
N ALA A 57 1.03 5.18 -15.90
CA ALA A 57 0.20 4.03 -16.22
C ALA A 57 0.18 2.96 -15.11
N ASN A 58 1.18 2.93 -14.24
CA ASN A 58 1.29 1.95 -13.16
C ASN A 58 0.72 2.43 -11.81
N ARG A 59 0.12 3.62 -11.75
CA ARG A 59 -0.49 4.15 -10.52
C ARG A 59 -1.67 3.28 -10.07
N VAL A 60 -1.65 2.81 -8.82
CA VAL A 60 -2.81 2.16 -8.19
C VAL A 60 -3.83 3.25 -7.82
N LYS A 61 -4.98 3.25 -8.51
CA LYS A 61 -6.04 4.26 -8.35
C LYS A 61 -7.20 3.83 -7.45
N TYR A 62 -7.46 2.54 -7.35
CA TYR A 62 -8.61 1.98 -6.63
C TYR A 62 -8.20 0.74 -5.84
N PRO A 63 -8.92 0.38 -4.76
CA PRO A 63 -8.80 -0.93 -4.13
C PRO A 63 -9.01 -2.04 -5.17
N LYS A 64 -8.17 -3.07 -5.11
CA LYS A 64 -8.20 -4.22 -6.02
C LYS A 64 -8.25 -5.52 -5.23
N VAL A 65 -9.14 -6.42 -5.64
CA VAL A 65 -9.25 -7.77 -5.06
C VAL A 65 -9.15 -8.80 -6.18
N ARG A 66 -8.63 -9.99 -5.87
CA ARG A 66 -8.58 -11.11 -6.82
C ARG A 66 -10.01 -11.58 -7.12
N LYS A 67 -10.41 -11.65 -8.39
CA LYS A 67 -11.79 -11.98 -8.81
C LYS A 67 -12.38 -13.23 -8.12
N PRO A 68 -11.69 -14.38 -8.08
CA PRO A 68 -12.14 -15.56 -7.34
C PRO A 68 -12.51 -15.30 -5.87
N LEU A 69 -11.68 -14.57 -5.12
CA LEU A 69 -11.95 -14.26 -3.72
C LEU A 69 -13.19 -13.36 -3.61
N LEU A 70 -13.27 -12.33 -4.45
CA LEU A 70 -14.37 -11.38 -4.41
C LEU A 70 -15.71 -12.02 -4.79
N LYS A 71 -15.70 -12.99 -5.70
CA LYS A 71 -16.88 -13.79 -6.03
C LYS A 71 -17.38 -14.57 -4.82
N LEU A 72 -16.50 -15.33 -4.17
CA LEU A 72 -16.85 -16.09 -2.96
C LEU A 72 -17.38 -15.18 -1.85
N TRP A 73 -16.68 -14.07 -1.60
CA TRP A 73 -17.09 -13.07 -0.63
C TRP A 73 -18.50 -12.56 -0.87
N ARG A 74 -18.79 -12.07 -2.07
CA ARG A 74 -20.11 -11.53 -2.43
C ARG A 74 -21.20 -12.58 -2.41
N ASP A 75 -20.90 -13.82 -2.80
CA ASP A 75 -21.88 -14.91 -2.79
C ASP A 75 -22.27 -15.26 -1.34
N LEU A 76 -21.30 -15.35 -0.42
CA LEU A 76 -21.54 -15.69 0.99
C LEU A 76 -22.11 -14.52 1.81
N ARG A 77 -21.69 -13.28 1.51
CA ARG A 77 -22.21 -12.08 2.20
C ARG A 77 -23.70 -11.81 1.97
N ARG A 78 -24.34 -12.50 1.01
CA ARG A 78 -25.81 -12.40 0.82
C ARG A 78 -26.60 -12.95 2.00
N SER A 79 -26.05 -13.92 2.72
CA SER A 79 -26.77 -14.63 3.79
C SER A 79 -25.99 -14.74 5.11
N LYS A 80 -24.69 -14.45 5.11
CA LYS A 80 -23.84 -14.52 6.29
C LYS A 80 -23.36 -13.14 6.71
N ASP A 81 -23.20 -12.94 8.02
CA ASP A 81 -22.43 -11.81 8.54
C ASP A 81 -20.97 -11.86 8.05
N PRO A 82 -20.20 -10.77 8.17
CA PRO A 82 -18.85 -10.70 7.63
C PRO A 82 -17.88 -11.77 8.14
N VAL A 83 -17.90 -12.07 9.45
CA VAL A 83 -16.95 -13.00 10.06
C VAL A 83 -17.33 -14.44 9.70
N ALA A 84 -18.63 -14.77 9.75
CA ALA A 84 -19.13 -16.07 9.32
C ALA A 84 -18.96 -16.30 7.81
N ALA A 85 -19.04 -15.24 6.99
CA ALA A 85 -18.74 -15.32 5.57
C ALA A 85 -17.26 -15.62 5.34
N TRP A 86 -16.36 -14.97 6.07
CA TRP A 86 -14.92 -15.27 5.98
C TRP A 86 -14.59 -16.69 6.42
N GLU A 87 -15.13 -17.13 7.56
CA GLU A 87 -15.02 -18.50 8.07
C GLU A 87 -15.39 -19.54 6.99
N ALA A 88 -16.55 -19.37 6.35
CA ALA A 88 -17.01 -20.27 5.28
C ALA A 88 -16.09 -20.29 4.03
N ILE A 89 -15.30 -19.23 3.80
CA ILE A 89 -14.29 -19.19 2.73
C ILE A 89 -13.04 -19.94 3.14
N VAL A 90 -12.55 -19.74 4.37
CA VAL A 90 -11.24 -20.21 4.78
C VAL A 90 -11.23 -21.64 5.31
N GLU A 91 -12.36 -22.11 5.85
CA GLU A 91 -12.51 -23.49 6.34
C GLU A 91 -12.82 -24.49 5.22
N ASP A 92 -13.19 -24.03 4.02
CA ASP A 92 -13.39 -24.89 2.85
C ASP A 92 -12.09 -25.01 2.02
N PRO A 93 -11.48 -26.21 1.92
CA PRO A 93 -10.28 -26.44 1.11
C PRO A 93 -10.45 -26.11 -0.38
N ALA A 94 -11.64 -26.33 -0.95
CA ALA A 94 -11.94 -26.00 -2.34
C ALA A 94 -11.99 -24.48 -2.54
N HIS A 95 -12.66 -23.74 -1.64
CA HIS A 95 -12.68 -22.28 -1.68
C HIS A 95 -11.28 -21.68 -1.54
N THR A 96 -10.51 -22.13 -0.54
CA THR A 96 -9.15 -21.61 -0.35
C THR A 96 -8.24 -21.89 -1.53
N LYS A 97 -8.29 -23.11 -2.10
CA LYS A 97 -7.54 -23.45 -3.31
C LYS A 97 -7.94 -22.57 -4.49
N ALA A 98 -9.22 -22.24 -4.64
CA ALA A 98 -9.74 -21.46 -5.76
C ALA A 98 -9.14 -20.04 -5.85
N TYR A 99 -8.90 -19.36 -4.72
CA TYR A 99 -8.30 -18.01 -4.75
C TYR A 99 -6.79 -18.00 -4.47
N LYS A 100 -6.28 -18.89 -3.60
CA LYS A 100 -4.83 -18.92 -3.26
C LYS A 100 -3.98 -19.34 -4.47
N SER A 101 -4.44 -20.31 -5.28
CA SER A 101 -3.73 -20.77 -6.49
C SER A 101 -3.65 -19.71 -7.61
N LYS A 102 -4.38 -18.59 -7.48
CA LYS A 102 -4.39 -17.49 -8.46
C LYS A 102 -3.54 -16.30 -8.03
N ARG A 103 -2.73 -16.41 -6.96
CA ARG A 103 -1.77 -15.38 -6.56
C ARG A 103 -0.67 -15.27 -7.64
N GLY A 104 -0.39 -14.06 -8.12
CA GLY A 104 0.57 -13.79 -9.20
C GLY A 104 0.05 -13.96 -10.63
N LEU A 105 -1.18 -14.46 -10.84
CA LEU A 105 -1.70 -14.83 -12.16
C LEU A 105 -2.72 -13.83 -12.76
N GLY A 106 -2.64 -12.55 -12.39
CA GLY A 106 -3.58 -11.53 -12.89
C GLY A 106 -5.03 -11.71 -12.41
N GLY A 107 -5.99 -11.04 -13.05
CA GLY A 107 -7.42 -11.13 -12.65
C GLY A 107 -7.80 -10.31 -11.41
N PHE A 108 -7.14 -9.16 -11.22
CA PHE A 108 -7.61 -8.15 -10.27
C PHE A 108 -8.85 -7.45 -10.81
N VAL A 109 -9.82 -7.23 -9.93
CA VAL A 109 -11.01 -6.42 -10.21
C VAL A 109 -11.07 -5.24 -9.25
N ARG A 110 -11.64 -4.13 -9.70
CA ARG A 110 -11.89 -2.95 -8.88
C ARG A 110 -12.90 -3.30 -7.77
N SER A 111 -12.66 -2.78 -6.57
CA SER A 111 -13.54 -2.86 -5.41
C SER A 111 -13.72 -1.46 -4.79
N SER A 112 -14.43 -1.36 -3.67
CA SER A 112 -14.60 -0.14 -2.87
C SER A 112 -13.82 -0.24 -1.55
N TRP A 113 -13.60 0.90 -0.89
CA TRP A 113 -12.98 0.92 0.43
C TRP A 113 -13.81 0.15 1.46
N ASP A 114 -15.14 0.34 1.46
CA ASP A 114 -16.04 -0.37 2.39
C ASP A 114 -15.93 -1.90 2.23
N GLU A 115 -15.91 -2.39 0.99
CA GLU A 115 -15.84 -3.82 0.71
C GLU A 115 -14.49 -4.41 1.13
N VAL A 116 -13.35 -3.75 0.85
CA VAL A 116 -12.04 -4.28 1.27
C VAL A 116 -11.81 -4.15 2.77
N ASN A 117 -12.30 -3.08 3.40
CA ASN A 117 -12.17 -2.88 4.84
C ASN A 117 -12.98 -3.93 5.61
N GLU A 118 -14.20 -4.25 5.17
CA GLU A 118 -15.03 -5.30 5.77
C GLU A 118 -14.35 -6.68 5.63
N ILE A 119 -13.81 -7.02 4.45
CA ILE A 119 -13.06 -8.28 4.23
C ILE A 119 -11.86 -8.38 5.17
N ILE A 120 -11.02 -7.33 5.23
CA ILE A 120 -9.79 -7.33 6.03
C ILE A 120 -10.13 -7.42 7.53
N ALA A 121 -11.11 -6.66 8.00
CA ALA A 121 -11.54 -6.69 9.39
C ALA A 121 -12.13 -8.06 9.77
N ALA A 122 -12.99 -8.63 8.93
CA ALA A 122 -13.55 -9.97 9.15
C ALA A 122 -12.46 -11.05 9.23
N ALA A 123 -11.48 -10.98 8.31
CA ALA A 123 -10.34 -11.88 8.31
C ALA A 123 -9.52 -11.78 9.60
N ASN A 124 -9.21 -10.57 10.04
CA ASN A 124 -8.46 -10.34 11.28
C ASN A 124 -9.24 -10.81 12.50
N VAL A 125 -10.53 -10.48 12.62
CA VAL A 125 -11.37 -10.90 13.75
C VAL A 125 -11.46 -12.43 13.82
N TYR A 126 -11.70 -13.09 12.68
CA TYR A 126 -11.72 -14.54 12.59
C TYR A 126 -10.40 -15.14 13.05
N THR A 127 -9.28 -14.70 12.47
CA THR A 127 -7.96 -15.24 12.78
C THR A 127 -7.59 -15.02 14.24
N ALA A 128 -7.84 -13.83 14.79
CA ALA A 128 -7.56 -13.53 16.19
C ALA A 128 -8.40 -14.41 17.14
N LYS A 129 -9.68 -14.61 16.82
CA LYS A 129 -10.60 -15.42 17.61
C LYS A 129 -10.23 -16.91 17.61
N GLN A 130 -9.90 -17.47 16.44
CA GLN A 130 -9.69 -18.92 16.29
C GLN A 130 -8.26 -19.37 16.58
N TYR A 131 -7.27 -18.56 16.23
CA TYR A 131 -5.86 -18.97 16.27
C TYR A 131 -4.97 -18.07 17.14
N GLY A 132 -5.51 -16.96 17.65
CA GLY A 132 -4.77 -15.97 18.43
C GLY A 132 -4.31 -14.77 17.59
N PRO A 133 -4.12 -13.59 18.24
CA PRO A 133 -3.81 -12.34 17.55
C PRO A 133 -2.41 -12.33 16.92
N ASP A 134 -1.48 -13.14 17.40
CA ASP A 134 -0.11 -13.28 16.90
C ASP A 134 -0.03 -14.02 15.54
N ARG A 135 -1.16 -14.55 15.03
CA ARG A 135 -1.28 -15.08 13.66
C ARG A 135 -1.59 -13.99 12.63
N ILE A 136 -1.72 -12.73 13.06
CA ILE A 136 -1.85 -11.56 12.20
C ILE A 136 -0.51 -10.82 12.19
N ILE A 137 0.14 -10.76 11.03
CA ILE A 137 1.50 -10.26 10.88
C ILE A 137 1.50 -8.97 10.06
N GLY A 138 2.05 -7.90 10.62
CA GLY A 138 2.40 -6.69 9.91
C GLY A 138 3.89 -6.65 9.61
N PHE A 139 4.26 -6.40 8.35
CA PHE A 139 5.65 -6.17 7.96
C PHE A 139 5.79 -4.75 7.41
N SER A 140 6.47 -3.89 8.16
CA SER A 140 6.83 -2.54 7.73
C SER A 140 8.27 -2.27 8.12
N PRO A 141 9.20 -2.09 7.17
CA PRO A 141 10.61 -1.86 7.46
C PRO A 141 10.90 -0.40 7.86
N ILE A 142 12.18 -0.10 8.11
CA ILE A 142 12.81 1.22 8.32
C ILE A 142 11.86 2.38 8.62
N PRO A 143 11.62 2.71 9.91
CA PRO A 143 10.70 3.78 10.29
C PRO A 143 11.24 5.19 10.00
N ALA A 144 12.55 5.35 9.80
CA ALA A 144 13.23 6.66 9.73
C ALA A 144 13.19 7.36 8.35
N MET A 145 12.42 6.85 7.39
CA MET A 145 12.51 7.25 5.97
C MET A 145 11.80 8.57 5.59
N SER A 146 11.25 9.31 6.56
CA SER A 146 10.49 10.55 6.35
C SER A 146 11.17 11.78 6.94
#